data_AF-A0A969D361-F1
#
_entry.id   AF-A0A969D361-F1
#
_cell.length_a   1.000
_cell.length_b   1.000
_cell.length_c   1.000
_cell.angle_alpha   90.00
_cell.angle_beta   90.00
_cell.angle_gamma   90.00
#
_symmetry.space_group_name_H-M   'P 1'
#
loop_
_entity.id
_entity.type
_entity.pdbx_description
1 polymer ?
#
loop_
_entity_poly.entity_id
_entity_poly.type
_entity_poly.pdbx_seq_one_letter_code
_entity_poly.pdbx_strand_id
1 'polypeptide(L)'
;MRLAQWLQQRQPLHLQVILAELNGLILAAGFKERYLLATFDDSEATAAAQIFAERKQSSQGLHFLLVQPDDSAVTFTGLWLLRG
;
A
#
# COMPACT_ATOMS: atom_id res chain seq x y z
N MET A 1 -4.42 15.49 8.15
CA MET A 1 -4.42 14.23 8.92
C MET A 1 -3.00 13.74 9.16
N ARG A 2 -2.75 13.09 10.31
CA ARG A 2 -1.42 12.61 10.71
C ARG A 2 -0.86 11.53 9.77
N LEU A 3 -1.68 10.59 9.27
CA LEU A 3 -1.20 9.49 8.42
C LEU A 3 -0.63 9.97 7.09
N ALA A 4 -1.37 10.82 6.36
CA ALA A 4 -0.89 11.35 5.08
C ALA A 4 0.37 12.21 5.23
N GLN A 5 0.45 13.01 6.30
CA GLN A 5 1.66 13.77 6.63
C GLN A 5 2.85 12.86 6.95
N TRP A 6 2.61 11.80 7.71
CA TRP A 6 3.63 10.80 8.02
C TRP A 6 4.11 10.10 6.75
N LEU A 7 3.22 9.62 5.89
CA LEU A 7 3.57 9.02 4.60
C LEU A 7 4.43 9.97 3.77
N GLN A 8 4.00 11.23 3.62
CA GLN A 8 4.75 12.23 2.86
C GLN A 8 6.19 12.41 3.40
N GLN A 9 6.36 12.41 4.72
CA GLN A 9 7.69 12.51 5.35
C GLN A 9 8.55 11.27 5.14
N ARG A 10 7.95 10.09 5.04
CA ARG A 10 8.66 8.82 4.81
C ARG A 10 9.09 8.61 3.36
N GLN A 11 8.59 9.41 2.41
CA GLN A 11 8.88 9.29 0.98
C GLN A 11 8.53 7.89 0.43
N PRO A 12 7.24 7.60 0.23
CA PRO A 12 6.79 6.27 -0.19
C PRO A 12 7.33 5.94 -1.58
N LEU A 13 7.84 4.73 -1.77
CA LEU A 13 8.41 4.28 -3.04
C LEU A 13 7.51 3.25 -3.74
N HIS A 14 7.18 2.16 -3.05
CA HIS A 14 6.28 1.13 -3.55
C HIS A 14 5.66 0.33 -2.41
N LEU A 15 4.53 -0.29 -2.72
CA LEU A 15 3.90 -1.31 -1.89
C LEU A 15 4.33 -2.70 -2.33
N GLN A 16 4.46 -3.60 -1.36
CA GLN A 16 4.79 -5.00 -1.56
C GLN A 16 3.83 -5.87 -0.74
N VAL A 17 3.23 -6.85 -1.41
CA VAL A 17 2.48 -7.92 -0.75
C VAL A 17 3.45 -9.05 -0.40
N ILE A 18 3.37 -9.55 0.82
CA ILE A 18 4.04 -10.77 1.26
C ILE A 18 2.96 -11.79 1.63
N LEU A 19 3.01 -12.95 0.99
CA LEU A 19 2.18 -14.10 1.32
C LEU A 19 3.00 -15.07 2.18
N ALA A 20 2.55 -15.32 3.40
CA ALA A 20 3.24 -16.14 4.40
C ALA A 20 2.20 -16.78 5.35
N GLU A 21 2.60 -17.24 6.53
CA GLU A 21 1.64 -17.70 7.56
C GLU A 21 0.68 -16.59 8.00
N LEU A 22 1.17 -15.35 8.05
CA LEU A 22 0.36 -14.15 8.18
C LEU A 22 0.71 -13.22 7.01
N ASN A 23 -0.27 -12.93 6.16
CA ASN A 23 -0.03 -12.10 4.99
C ASN A 23 0.17 -10.64 5.42
N GLY A 24 0.93 -9.89 4.61
CA GLY A 24 1.29 -8.51 4.95
C GLY A 24 1.39 -7.59 3.75
N LEU A 25 1.04 -6.32 3.97
CA LEU A 25 1.29 -5.22 3.06
C LEU A 25 2.41 -4.34 3.61
N ILE A 26 3.50 -4.24 2.87
CA ILE A 26 4.68 -3.47 3.25
C ILE A 26 4.79 -2.23 2.39
N LEU A 27 5.08 -1.10 3.03
CA LEU A 27 5.54 0.12 2.38
C LEU A 27 7.06 0.17 2.40
N ALA A 28 7.68 0.18 1.21
CA ALA A 28 9.05 0.61 1.05
C ALA A 28 9.10 2.15 0.98
N ALA A 29 9.98 2.76 1.75
CA ALA A 29 10.11 4.21 1.85
C ALA A 29 11.59 4.63 1.99
N GLY A 30 11.93 5.83 1.54
CA GLY A 30 13.29 6.36 1.62
C GLY A 30 14.33 5.42 0.98
N PHE A 31 15.52 5.26 1.58
CA PHE A 31 16.57 4.42 1.00
C PHE A 31 16.51 2.93 1.43
N LYS A 32 16.15 2.66 2.69
CA LYS A 32 16.14 1.30 3.27
C LYS A 32 15.01 1.07 4.28
N GLU A 33 14.07 2.00 4.41
CA GLU A 33 13.00 1.87 5.39
C GLU A 33 11.88 0.98 4.84
N ARG A 34 11.35 0.12 5.71
CA ARG A 34 10.21 -0.75 5.41
C ARG A 34 9.24 -0.71 6.58
N TYR A 35 7.97 -0.51 6.27
CA TYR A 35 6.90 -0.40 7.25
C TYR A 35 5.81 -1.43 6.94
N LEU A 36 5.42 -2.23 7.93
CA LEU A 36 4.24 -3.08 7.83
C LEU A 36 3.00 -2.20 8.00
N LEU A 37 2.21 -2.04 6.94
CA LEU A 37 0.99 -1.22 6.95
C LEU A 37 -0.22 -2.00 7.45
N ALA A 38 -0.31 -3.28 7.07
CA ALA A 38 -1.41 -4.14 7.43
C ALA A 38 -0.96 -5.60 7.44
N THR A 39 -1.58 -6.40 8.30
CA THR A 39 -1.57 -7.85 8.28
C THR A 39 -2.98 -8.35 8.03
N PHE A 40 -3.12 -9.46 7.33
CA PHE A 40 -4.41 -10.04 6.98
C PHE A 40 -4.29 -11.56 6.84
N ASP A 41 -5.36 -12.27 7.17
CA ASP A 41 -5.47 -13.73 7.08
C ASP A 41 -6.80 -14.18 6.47
N ASP A 42 -7.78 -13.28 6.36
CA ASP A 42 -9.05 -13.56 5.72
C ASP A 42 -8.89 -13.75 4.20
N SER A 43 -9.78 -14.56 3.64
CA SER A 43 -9.71 -14.97 2.24
C SER A 43 -9.97 -13.82 1.27
N GLU A 44 -10.79 -12.84 1.65
CA GLU A 44 -11.15 -11.69 0.82
C GLU A 44 -9.94 -10.75 0.66
N ALA A 45 -9.32 -10.35 1.77
CA ALA A 45 -8.11 -9.54 1.76
C ALA A 45 -6.95 -10.25 1.06
N THR A 46 -6.82 -11.57 1.26
CA THR A 46 -5.80 -12.38 0.57
C THR A 46 -5.99 -12.38 -0.95
N ALA A 47 -7.22 -12.58 -1.43
CA ALA A 47 -7.54 -12.52 -2.85
C ALA A 47 -7.30 -11.11 -3.43
N ALA A 48 -7.70 -10.06 -2.72
CA ALA A 48 -7.45 -8.68 -3.12
C ALA A 48 -5.95 -8.36 -3.23
N ALA A 49 -5.14 -8.84 -2.28
CA ALA A 49 -3.70 -8.66 -2.29
C ALA A 49 -3.02 -9.38 -3.46
N GLN A 50 -3.47 -10.59 -3.80
CA GLN A 50 -3.00 -11.33 -4.98
C GLN A 50 -3.31 -10.58 -6.28
N ILE A 51 -4.56 -10.14 -6.45
CA ILE A 51 -4.98 -9.35 -7.62
C ILE A 51 -4.17 -8.06 -7.73
N PHE A 52 -3.93 -7.38 -6.61
CA PHE A 52 -3.08 -6.19 -6.57
C PHE A 52 -1.66 -6.50 -7.05
N ALA A 53 -1.03 -7.56 -6.55
CA ALA A 53 0.33 -7.95 -6.93
C ALA A 53 0.43 -8.29 -8.43
N GLU A 54 -0.52 -9.05 -8.96
CA GLU A 54 -0.59 -9.39 -10.40
C GLU A 54 -0.76 -8.16 -11.29
N ARG A 55 -1.66 -7.24 -10.91
CA ARG A 55 -1.90 -6.00 -11.66
C ARG A 55 -0.73 -5.03 -11.58
N LYS A 56 -0.07 -4.95 -10.43
CA LYS A 56 1.16 -4.16 -10.25
C LYS A 56 2.24 -4.65 -11.22
N GLN A 57 2.45 -5.96 -11.32
CA GLN A 57 3.40 -6.55 -12.26
C GLN A 57 3.02 -6.24 -13.72
N SER A 58 1.74 -6.41 -14.07
CA SER A 58 1.22 -6.15 -15.42
C SER A 58 1.34 -4.67 -15.82
N SER A 59 1.29 -3.77 -14.83
CA SER A 59 1.48 -2.32 -14.99
C SER A 59 2.95 -1.89 -14.88
N GLN A 60 3.90 -2.83 -15.00
CA GLN A 60 5.34 -2.59 -14.90
C GLN A 60 5.75 -1.86 -13.59
N GLY A 61 5.09 -2.25 -12.50
CA GLY A 61 5.35 -1.72 -11.17
C GLY A 61 4.58 -0.44 -10.82
N LEU A 62 3.88 0.17 -11.77
CA LEU A 62 3.11 1.40 -11.53
C LEU A 62 1.85 1.11 -10.72
N HIS A 63 1.64 1.84 -9.63
CA HIS A 63 0.47 1.71 -8.77
C HIS A 63 0.24 2.98 -7.96
N PHE A 64 -0.88 3.04 -7.24
CA PHE A 64 -1.26 4.17 -6.41
C PHE A 64 -1.39 3.78 -4.94
N LEU A 65 -1.05 4.71 -4.05
CA LEU A 65 -1.44 4.68 -2.64
C LEU A 65 -2.40 5.84 -2.41
N LEU A 66 -3.58 5.53 -1.86
CA LEU A 66 -4.62 6.51 -1.54
C LEU A 66 -4.92 6.44 -0.06
N VAL A 67 -5.02 7.60 0.60
CA VAL A 67 -5.44 7.69 2.00
C VAL A 67 -6.76 8.46 2.07
N GLN A 68 -7.77 7.79 2.60
CA GLN A 68 -9.07 8.36 2.92
C GLN A 68 -9.17 8.59 4.44
N PRO A 69 -9.83 9.67 4.89
CA PRO A 69 -10.06 9.94 6.30
C PRO A 69 -11.15 9.05 6.91
N ASP A 70 -12.06 8.57 6.08
CA ASP A 70 -13.24 7.78 6.43
C ASP A 70 -13.72 6.96 5.21
N ASP A 71 -14.71 6.10 5.45
CA ASP A 71 -15.27 5.22 4.42
C ASP A 71 -16.32 5.92 3.53
N SER A 72 -16.44 7.25 3.59
CA SER A 72 -17.46 7.97 2.79
C SER A 72 -17.17 7.98 1.30
N ALA A 73 -15.92 7.68 0.91
CA ALA A 73 -15.41 7.83 -0.46
C ALA A 73 -15.51 9.25 -1.06
N VAL A 74 -15.90 10.26 -0.27
CA VAL A 74 -16.09 11.65 -0.73
C VAL A 74 -14.81 12.48 -0.57
N THR A 75 -13.97 12.14 0.40
CA THR A 75 -12.78 12.94 0.73
C THR A 75 -11.50 12.12 0.61
N PHE A 76 -10.49 12.71 -0.02
CA PHE A 76 -9.15 12.13 -0.15
C PHE A 76 -8.16 13.03 0.58
N THR A 77 -7.33 12.42 1.42
CA THR A 77 -6.33 13.12 2.24
C THR A 77 -4.95 13.09 1.58
N GLY A 78 -4.68 12.09 0.74
CA GLY A 78 -3.45 12.01 -0.05
C GLY A 78 -3.51 10.93 -1.12
N LEU A 79 -2.81 11.19 -2.22
CA LEU A 79 -2.67 10.29 -3.36
C LEU A 79 -1.22 10.31 -3.82
N TRP A 80 -0.59 9.15 -3.89
CA TRP A 80 0.78 8.99 -4.38
C TRP A 80 0.79 8.06 -5.60
N LEU A 81 1.52 8.46 -6.64
CA LEU A 81 1.92 7.58 -7.74
C LEU A 81 3.24 6.92 -7.35
N LEU A 82 3.25 5.60 -7.32
CA LEU A 82 4.36 4.77 -6.86
C LEU A 82 4.86 3.86 -7.99
N ARG A 83 6.13 3.48 -7.94
CA ARG A 83 6.73 2.56 -8.91
C ARG A 83 7.80 1.67 -8.27
N GLY A 84 7.72 0.38 -8.56
CA GLY A 84 8.69 -0.65 -8.17
C GLY A 84 8.04 -2.01 -8.09
#